data_AF-A0A3M2FTH8-F1
#
_entry.id   AF-A0A3M2FTH8-F1
#
_cell.length_a   1.000
_cell.length_b   1.000
_cell.length_c   1.000
_cell.angle_alpha   90.00
_cell.angle_beta   90.00
_cell.angle_gamma   90.00
#
_symmetry.space_group_name_H-M   'P 1'
#
loop_
_entity.id
_entity.type
_entity.pdbx_description
1 polymer ?
#
loop_
_entity_poly.entity_id
_entity_poly.type
_entity_poly.pdbx_seq_one_letter_code
_entity_poly.pdbx_strand_id
1 'polypeptide(L)'
;MKSILTFSPFVRYLAFIFIISLTMSSCSSRAKLGDKVVDFTLTDVNGEKVNLTSTIQNSVSLIYFGSDVDQSDIRQDLSTLQKYYNGNEARLKVLAILFDSDPRDAARFSRIYNISYPILMGEPDLLTKYEIQSLPTTLFVDNKGFIAVQNDAEDGSSLADVLHTNLIVEPVDEVALELAEVDTSKIRLEYWRIWEKEEVFAPLIEKYEAMHPNVDIVYKQISKKNFQSKLLPALELGLGPDMFEIHASWLPYYIDQLEPIPPSVMTPQEYAETFYDFVRRAFATDMDTPDEKLWAIALGANTIALYYNKTIFRRAGLDPERPPRTWDDFLNYCLQIKKATNGEVYGAAIGSVGNVSQDHNLLEMIAVQMGQPPVSPDLKKSLVDQPKFVEALEFYTDFVKKYNIWSADAPPERQAFIEGKCAMVMSGGWYAGGFINAGIDFGVAPIPQIDLNNKYAHATFWGEVVSKDCKHPEVAWDFIKFCAERDNMLHYFRETKRSPTRRDAGEIARRENPLLEPFVEQAEYAGMWFKPWEIDWKEVQVATINKVINDVESPQEALTTAARVQTRMLQNYNKPYNFAIR
;
A
#
# COMPACT_ATOMS: atom_id res chain seq x y z
N MET A 1 -35.29 43.73 -13.05
CA MET A 1 -33.81 43.72 -13.20
C MET A 1 -33.07 44.96 -12.70
N LYS A 2 -33.65 46.17 -12.60
CA LYS A 2 -32.91 47.37 -12.12
C LYS A 2 -32.91 47.65 -10.61
N SER A 3 -33.56 46.84 -9.76
CA SER A 3 -33.62 47.08 -8.30
C SER A 3 -32.83 46.09 -7.43
N ILE A 4 -32.04 45.19 -8.04
CA ILE A 4 -31.26 44.17 -7.30
C ILE A 4 -29.85 44.69 -6.93
N LEU A 5 -29.38 45.75 -7.58
CA LEU A 5 -28.04 46.32 -7.39
C LEU A 5 -27.86 47.16 -6.10
N THR A 6 -28.90 47.33 -5.29
CA THR A 6 -28.83 48.13 -4.04
C THR A 6 -28.78 47.29 -2.75
N PHE A 7 -28.82 45.96 -2.84
CA PHE A 7 -28.77 45.08 -1.68
C PHE A 7 -27.33 44.64 -1.33
N SER A 8 -27.11 44.33 -0.05
CA SER A 8 -25.83 43.84 0.47
C SER A 8 -25.45 42.48 -0.16
N PRO A 9 -24.15 42.12 -0.18
CA PRO A 9 -23.68 40.88 -0.81
C PRO A 9 -24.42 39.62 -0.33
N PHE A 10 -24.75 39.57 0.96
CA PHE A 10 -25.47 38.46 1.59
C PHE A 10 -26.92 38.30 1.08
N VAL A 11 -27.60 39.40 0.76
CA VAL A 11 -28.99 39.37 0.25
C VAL A 11 -29.01 39.03 -1.25
N ARG A 12 -27.96 39.36 -2.00
CA ARG A 12 -27.79 38.90 -3.39
C ARG A 12 -27.53 37.39 -3.44
N TYR A 13 -26.71 36.89 -2.53
CA TYR A 13 -26.43 35.45 -2.36
C TYR A 13 -27.70 34.65 -2.06
N LEU A 14 -28.53 35.11 -1.11
CA LEU A 14 -29.82 34.48 -0.82
C LEU A 14 -30.79 34.54 -2.00
N ALA A 15 -30.83 35.64 -2.75
CA ALA A 15 -31.67 35.76 -3.94
C ALA A 15 -31.20 34.84 -5.09
N PHE A 16 -29.89 34.59 -5.19
CA PHE A 16 -29.28 33.72 -6.21
C PHE A 16 -29.55 32.23 -5.89
N ILE A 17 -29.38 31.81 -4.62
CA ILE A 17 -29.76 30.47 -4.15
C ILE A 17 -31.26 30.22 -4.34
N PHE A 18 -32.10 31.23 -4.10
CA PHE A 18 -33.55 31.11 -4.27
C PHE A 18 -33.98 30.98 -5.75
N ILE A 19 -33.21 31.51 -6.70
CA ILE A 19 -33.48 31.37 -8.14
C ILE A 19 -33.06 29.98 -8.66
N ILE A 20 -31.95 29.42 -8.15
CA ILE A 20 -31.51 28.05 -8.45
C ILE A 20 -32.54 27.01 -7.92
N SER A 21 -33.08 27.24 -6.73
CA SER A 21 -34.02 26.29 -6.10
C SER A 21 -35.46 26.36 -6.64
N LEU A 22 -35.86 27.42 -7.36
CA LEU A 22 -37.21 27.56 -7.94
C LEU A 22 -37.33 27.07 -9.40
N THR A 23 -36.24 26.70 -10.07
CA THR A 23 -36.26 26.19 -11.45
C THR A 23 -36.02 24.69 -11.59
N MET A 24 -35.64 24.00 -10.51
CA MET A 24 -35.38 22.54 -10.54
C MET A 24 -36.42 21.76 -9.72
N SER A 25 -37.65 21.71 -10.21
CA SER A 25 -38.61 20.66 -9.87
C SER A 25 -39.02 19.91 -11.13
N SER A 26 -38.02 19.22 -11.70
CA SER A 26 -38.24 18.06 -12.58
C SER A 26 -36.90 17.33 -12.72
N CYS A 27 -36.89 16.07 -12.31
CA CYS A 27 -35.85 15.06 -12.54
C CYS A 27 -34.94 15.32 -13.76
N SER A 28 -33.62 15.46 -13.58
CA SER A 28 -32.59 15.08 -14.57
C SER A 28 -31.16 15.23 -14.01
N SER A 29 -30.21 14.57 -14.68
CA SER A 29 -28.91 14.04 -14.25
C SER A 29 -27.81 15.06 -13.90
N ARG A 30 -26.75 14.57 -13.22
CA ARG A 30 -25.41 15.18 -13.07
C ARG A 30 -24.67 15.04 -14.41
N ALA A 31 -23.74 15.93 -14.75
CA ALA A 31 -22.85 15.75 -15.92
C ALA A 31 -22.22 14.35 -15.84
N LYS A 32 -22.34 13.56 -16.92
CA LYS A 32 -21.96 12.15 -16.84
C LYS A 32 -20.46 12.02 -17.11
N LEU A 33 -19.77 11.31 -16.22
CA LEU A 33 -18.44 10.77 -16.51
C LEU A 33 -18.49 10.06 -17.87
N GLY A 34 -17.57 10.40 -18.76
CA GLY A 34 -17.53 9.92 -20.15
C GLY A 34 -18.22 10.82 -21.18
N ASP A 35 -18.84 11.94 -20.78
CA ASP A 35 -19.36 12.94 -21.74
C ASP A 35 -18.24 13.79 -22.34
N LYS A 36 -18.43 14.21 -23.60
CA LYS A 36 -17.50 15.14 -24.27
C LYS A 36 -17.72 16.55 -23.75
N VAL A 37 -16.65 17.30 -23.50
CA VAL A 37 -16.75 18.69 -23.06
C VAL A 37 -17.47 19.57 -24.07
N VAL A 38 -18.27 20.50 -23.56
CA VAL A 38 -19.05 21.46 -24.35
C VAL A 38 -18.16 22.66 -24.69
N ASP A 39 -17.91 22.91 -25.97
CA ASP A 39 -17.07 24.04 -26.37
C ASP A 39 -17.68 25.39 -25.96
N PHE A 40 -16.82 26.33 -25.56
CA PHE A 40 -17.19 27.70 -25.24
C PHE A 40 -16.07 28.67 -25.61
N THR A 41 -16.40 29.97 -25.65
CA THR A 41 -15.42 31.05 -25.79
C THR A 41 -15.74 32.12 -24.77
N LEU A 42 -14.82 32.35 -23.83
CA LEU A 42 -14.95 33.38 -22.80
C LEU A 42 -13.78 34.36 -22.90
N THR A 43 -13.85 35.44 -22.14
CA THR A 43 -12.78 36.44 -22.06
C THR A 43 -12.02 36.27 -20.77
N ASP A 44 -10.69 36.32 -20.83
CA ASP A 44 -9.83 36.28 -19.67
C ASP A 44 -9.75 37.64 -18.95
N VAL A 45 -9.06 37.66 -17.81
CA VAL A 45 -8.86 38.89 -17.01
C VAL A 45 -8.04 39.99 -17.71
N ASN A 46 -7.34 39.67 -18.79
CA ASN A 46 -6.55 40.60 -19.59
C ASN A 46 -7.31 41.11 -20.84
N GLY A 47 -8.52 40.59 -21.10
CA GLY A 47 -9.35 40.94 -22.25
C GLY A 47 -9.12 40.07 -23.50
N GLU A 48 -8.36 38.98 -23.38
CA GLU A 48 -8.13 38.02 -24.46
C GLU A 48 -9.26 36.99 -24.54
N LYS A 49 -9.68 36.63 -25.76
CA LYS A 49 -10.68 35.59 -25.97
C LYS A 49 -10.03 34.21 -25.93
N VAL A 50 -10.52 33.35 -25.06
CA VAL A 50 -10.06 31.96 -24.89
C VAL A 50 -11.16 31.01 -25.33
N ASN A 51 -10.88 30.20 -26.35
CA ASN A 51 -11.77 29.12 -26.81
C ASN A 51 -11.33 27.79 -26.18
N LEU A 52 -12.27 27.07 -25.54
CA LEU A 52 -11.95 25.86 -24.78
C LEU A 52 -11.29 24.80 -25.67
N THR A 53 -11.93 24.41 -26.77
CA THR A 53 -11.44 23.31 -27.63
C THR A 53 -10.04 23.57 -28.17
N SER A 54 -9.75 24.80 -28.57
CA SER A 54 -8.40 25.20 -29.02
C SER A 54 -7.37 25.21 -27.88
N THR A 55 -7.81 25.51 -26.65
CA THR A 55 -6.95 25.57 -25.47
C THR A 55 -6.56 24.18 -24.98
N ILE A 56 -7.51 23.24 -25.02
CA ILE A 56 -7.34 21.88 -24.49
C ILE A 56 -6.90 20.86 -25.55
N GLN A 57 -6.74 21.27 -26.81
CA GLN A 57 -6.51 20.36 -27.92
C GLN A 57 -5.31 19.43 -27.65
N ASN A 58 -5.56 18.12 -27.66
CA ASN A 58 -4.58 17.07 -27.39
C ASN A 58 -3.85 17.19 -26.04
N SER A 59 -4.45 17.87 -25.05
CA SER A 59 -3.88 18.07 -23.72
C SER A 59 -4.82 17.56 -22.63
N VAL A 60 -4.27 16.99 -21.57
CA VAL A 60 -5.05 16.76 -20.34
C VAL A 60 -5.39 18.12 -19.74
N SER A 61 -6.61 18.31 -19.27
CA SER A 61 -7.07 19.63 -18.82
C SER A 61 -7.84 19.58 -17.51
N LEU A 62 -7.59 20.57 -16.66
CA LEU A 62 -8.40 20.88 -15.48
C LEU A 62 -9.25 22.10 -15.77
N ILE A 63 -10.57 21.95 -15.62
CA ILE A 63 -11.52 23.06 -15.71
C ILE A 63 -12.12 23.27 -14.33
N TYR A 64 -11.71 24.35 -13.68
CA TYR A 64 -12.18 24.74 -12.35
C TYR A 64 -13.30 25.78 -12.48
N PHE A 65 -14.46 25.49 -11.91
CA PHE A 65 -15.61 26.37 -11.80
C PHE A 65 -15.67 26.90 -10.35
N GLY A 66 -15.60 28.22 -10.15
CA GLY A 66 -15.60 28.82 -8.80
C GLY A 66 -16.27 30.19 -8.72
N SER A 67 -16.35 30.75 -7.51
CA SER A 67 -16.89 32.09 -7.23
C SER A 67 -15.90 32.91 -6.39
N ASP A 68 -16.01 34.25 -6.37
CA ASP A 68 -15.13 35.14 -5.61
C ASP A 68 -15.62 35.53 -4.20
N VAL A 69 -16.77 35.00 -3.76
CA VAL A 69 -17.36 35.31 -2.45
C VAL A 69 -16.69 34.50 -1.33
N ASP A 70 -15.51 34.99 -0.91
CA ASP A 70 -14.72 34.70 0.32
C ASP A 70 -14.93 33.35 1.05
N GLN A 71 -14.06 32.36 0.79
CA GLN A 71 -13.71 31.28 1.72
C GLN A 71 -12.22 30.90 1.55
N SER A 72 -11.57 30.49 2.64
CA SER A 72 -10.18 29.99 2.68
C SER A 72 -9.87 28.92 1.63
N ASP A 73 -10.89 28.20 1.22
CA ASP A 73 -10.79 26.94 0.47
C ASP A 73 -10.52 27.20 -1.02
N ILE A 74 -11.13 28.25 -1.60
CA ILE A 74 -10.84 28.70 -2.96
C ILE A 74 -9.37 29.13 -3.09
N ARG A 75 -8.78 29.73 -2.04
CA ARG A 75 -7.36 30.14 -2.04
C ARG A 75 -6.45 28.93 -2.08
N GLN A 76 -6.80 27.88 -1.34
CA GLN A 76 -6.06 26.62 -1.31
C GLN A 76 -6.18 25.89 -2.65
N ASP A 77 -7.36 25.85 -3.24
CA ASP A 77 -7.62 25.19 -4.52
C ASP A 77 -6.88 25.87 -5.68
N LEU A 78 -6.97 27.20 -5.79
CA LEU A 78 -6.26 27.95 -6.83
C LEU A 78 -4.74 27.88 -6.66
N SER A 79 -4.22 27.93 -5.42
CA SER A 79 -2.80 27.70 -5.15
C SER A 79 -2.37 26.28 -5.51
N THR A 80 -3.23 25.29 -5.29
CA THR A 80 -2.99 23.89 -5.67
C THR A 80 -2.94 23.75 -7.18
N LEU A 81 -3.91 24.31 -7.90
CA LEU A 81 -3.93 24.35 -9.37
C LEU A 81 -2.67 25.04 -9.94
N GLN A 82 -2.20 26.12 -9.30
CA GLN A 82 -0.97 26.80 -9.71
C GLN A 82 0.27 25.92 -9.57
N LYS A 83 0.34 25.07 -8.52
CA LYS A 83 1.42 24.09 -8.37
C LYS A 83 1.43 23.06 -9.49
N TYR A 84 0.26 22.59 -9.92
CA TYR A 84 0.17 21.62 -11.01
C TYR A 84 0.41 22.25 -12.39
N TYR A 85 0.00 23.50 -12.57
CA TYR A 85 0.28 24.27 -13.78
C TYR A 85 1.78 24.54 -13.94
N ASN A 86 2.46 24.92 -12.86
CA ASN A 86 3.91 25.13 -12.84
C ASN A 86 4.66 23.80 -13.10
N GLY A 87 5.33 23.70 -14.24
CA GLY A 87 6.16 22.55 -14.61
C GLY A 87 5.52 21.57 -15.61
N ASN A 88 4.24 21.73 -15.95
CA ASN A 88 3.53 20.82 -16.85
C ASN A 88 2.78 21.51 -18.01
N GLU A 89 3.04 22.79 -18.32
CA GLU A 89 2.27 23.56 -19.32
C GLU A 89 2.20 22.92 -20.72
N ALA A 90 3.15 22.04 -21.07
CA ALA A 90 3.17 21.29 -22.33
C ALA A 90 2.21 20.08 -22.35
N ARG A 91 1.84 19.53 -21.19
CA ARG A 91 1.06 18.28 -21.03
C ARG A 91 -0.28 18.47 -20.29
N LEU A 92 -0.36 19.48 -19.42
CA LEU A 92 -1.51 19.83 -18.61
C LEU A 92 -1.94 21.28 -18.86
N LYS A 93 -3.21 21.48 -19.21
CA LYS A 93 -3.84 22.80 -19.26
C LYS A 93 -4.68 23.02 -18.03
N VAL A 94 -4.57 24.19 -17.43
CA VAL A 94 -5.39 24.57 -16.28
C VAL A 94 -6.18 25.79 -16.68
N LEU A 95 -7.49 25.74 -16.46
CA LEU A 95 -8.42 26.82 -16.75
C LEU A 95 -9.32 27.05 -15.55
N ALA A 96 -9.28 28.26 -15.00
CA ALA A 96 -10.24 28.67 -13.97
C ALA A 96 -11.33 29.55 -14.59
N ILE A 97 -12.58 29.25 -14.28
CA ILE A 97 -13.76 30.01 -14.70
C ILE A 97 -14.43 30.52 -13.43
N LEU A 98 -14.40 31.83 -13.23
CA LEU A 98 -14.96 32.47 -12.06
C LEU A 98 -16.31 33.11 -12.39
N PHE A 99 -17.31 32.76 -11.59
CA PHE A 99 -18.66 33.31 -11.63
C PHE A 99 -18.79 34.40 -10.56
N ASP A 100 -19.58 35.44 -10.87
CA ASP A 100 -19.89 36.58 -10.00
C ASP A 100 -18.74 37.55 -9.65
N SER A 101 -17.57 37.40 -10.29
CA SER A 101 -16.44 38.33 -10.12
C SER A 101 -16.50 39.55 -11.05
N ASP A 102 -16.07 40.73 -10.58
CA ASP A 102 -15.71 41.84 -11.47
C ASP A 102 -14.32 41.54 -12.07
N PRO A 103 -14.08 41.79 -13.37
CA PRO A 103 -12.76 41.63 -13.99
C PRO A 103 -11.60 42.25 -13.21
N ARG A 104 -11.84 43.37 -12.51
CA ARG A 104 -10.83 44.03 -11.66
C ARG A 104 -10.46 43.20 -10.43
N ASP A 105 -11.42 42.50 -9.84
CA ASP A 105 -11.20 41.68 -8.65
C ASP A 105 -10.50 40.38 -9.03
N ALA A 106 -10.89 39.75 -10.14
CA ALA A 106 -10.19 38.58 -10.69
C ALA A 106 -8.73 38.92 -11.10
N ALA A 107 -8.50 40.06 -11.76
CA ALA A 107 -7.16 40.53 -12.10
C ALA A 107 -6.31 40.86 -10.86
N ARG A 108 -6.91 41.43 -9.82
CA ARG A 108 -6.25 41.68 -8.53
C ARG A 108 -5.88 40.36 -7.84
N PHE A 109 -6.78 39.37 -7.88
CA PHE A 109 -6.59 38.06 -7.28
C PHE A 109 -5.44 37.28 -7.94
N SER A 110 -5.38 37.25 -9.28
CA SER A 110 -4.26 36.64 -10.03
C SER A 110 -2.90 37.21 -9.62
N ARG A 111 -2.79 38.53 -9.45
CA ARG A 111 -1.53 39.19 -9.06
C ARG A 111 -1.10 38.90 -7.62
N ILE A 112 -2.04 38.81 -6.69
CA ILE A 112 -1.73 38.57 -5.26
C ILE A 112 -1.18 37.16 -5.05
N TYR A 113 -1.72 36.17 -5.75
CA TYR A 113 -1.36 34.75 -5.58
C TYR A 113 -0.42 34.23 -6.66
N ASN A 114 0.12 35.12 -7.50
CA ASN A 114 1.06 34.78 -8.58
C ASN A 114 0.51 33.68 -9.51
N ILE A 115 -0.77 33.78 -9.86
CA ILE A 115 -1.44 32.82 -10.73
C ILE A 115 -1.09 33.14 -12.20
N SER A 116 -0.55 32.15 -12.91
CA SER A 116 -0.11 32.28 -14.31
C SER A 116 -0.97 31.53 -15.33
N TYR A 117 -1.87 30.64 -14.89
CA TYR A 117 -2.84 30.00 -15.79
C TYR A 117 -4.03 30.94 -16.10
N PRO A 118 -4.73 30.76 -17.23
CA PRO A 118 -5.84 31.63 -17.61
C PRO A 118 -7.01 31.58 -16.60
N ILE A 119 -7.47 32.77 -16.21
CA ILE A 119 -8.69 32.97 -15.43
C ILE A 119 -9.72 33.64 -16.33
N LEU A 120 -10.84 32.94 -16.55
CA LEU A 120 -11.92 33.35 -17.43
C LEU A 120 -13.13 33.85 -16.63
N MET A 121 -13.84 34.80 -17.22
CA MET A 121 -15.10 35.30 -16.66
C MET A 121 -16.24 34.37 -17.10
N GLY A 122 -16.85 33.68 -16.14
CA GLY A 122 -17.95 32.74 -16.38
C GLY A 122 -19.27 33.43 -16.74
N GLU A 123 -20.01 32.85 -17.68
CA GLU A 123 -21.38 33.26 -18.03
C GLU A 123 -22.39 32.30 -17.37
N PRO A 124 -23.48 32.78 -16.73
CA PRO A 124 -24.41 31.92 -15.99
C PRO A 124 -24.95 30.70 -16.75
N ASP A 125 -25.17 30.83 -18.06
CA ASP A 125 -25.66 29.74 -18.92
C ASP A 125 -24.67 28.56 -19.02
N LEU A 126 -23.39 28.77 -18.70
CA LEU A 126 -22.36 27.74 -18.74
C LEU A 126 -22.53 26.71 -17.62
N LEU A 127 -22.99 27.13 -16.43
CA LEU A 127 -23.27 26.21 -15.31
C LEU A 127 -24.37 25.23 -15.69
N THR A 128 -25.42 25.72 -16.36
CA THR A 128 -26.51 24.90 -16.88
C THR A 128 -26.04 23.94 -17.96
N LYS A 129 -25.16 24.38 -18.88
CA LYS A 129 -24.63 23.53 -19.96
C LYS A 129 -23.76 22.38 -19.46
N TYR A 130 -23.03 22.61 -18.36
CA TYR A 130 -22.18 21.60 -17.72
C TYR A 130 -22.87 20.91 -16.54
N GLU A 131 -24.17 21.14 -16.34
CA GLU A 131 -24.96 20.55 -15.24
C GLU A 131 -24.27 20.72 -13.86
N ILE A 132 -23.59 21.85 -13.63
CA ILE A 132 -22.87 22.15 -12.39
C ILE A 132 -23.87 22.56 -11.31
N GLN A 133 -23.96 21.78 -10.24
CA GLN A 133 -24.98 21.93 -9.19
C GLN A 133 -24.49 22.74 -7.99
N SER A 134 -23.19 22.76 -7.74
CA SER A 134 -22.54 23.49 -6.66
C SER A 134 -21.20 24.07 -7.11
N LEU A 135 -20.68 25.06 -6.38
CA LEU A 135 -19.36 25.63 -6.59
C LEU A 135 -18.58 25.58 -5.26
N PRO A 136 -17.27 25.32 -5.27
CA PRO A 136 -16.45 25.02 -6.45
C PRO A 136 -16.66 23.59 -7.00
N THR A 137 -16.47 23.43 -8.31
CA THR A 137 -16.40 22.13 -9.00
C THR A 137 -15.18 22.09 -9.91
N THR A 138 -14.44 20.98 -9.92
CA THR A 138 -13.34 20.75 -10.86
C THR A 138 -13.62 19.57 -11.76
N LEU A 139 -13.47 19.78 -13.07
CA LEU A 139 -13.53 18.72 -14.07
C LEU A 139 -12.12 18.37 -14.54
N PHE A 140 -11.82 17.06 -14.56
CA PHE A 140 -10.66 16.51 -15.23
C PHE A 140 -11.07 16.02 -16.62
N VAL A 141 -10.40 16.52 -17.63
CA VAL A 141 -10.67 16.25 -19.04
C VAL A 141 -9.47 15.54 -19.64
N ASP A 142 -9.70 14.39 -20.27
CA ASP A 142 -8.66 13.63 -20.94
C ASP A 142 -8.17 14.33 -22.23
N ASN A 143 -7.10 13.81 -22.82
CA ASN A 143 -6.54 14.37 -24.06
C ASN A 143 -7.43 14.17 -25.31
N LYS A 144 -8.57 13.49 -25.18
CA LYS A 144 -9.60 13.29 -26.22
C LYS A 144 -10.81 14.22 -26.01
N GLY A 145 -10.83 15.01 -24.93
CA GLY A 145 -11.89 15.96 -24.61
C GLY A 145 -13.07 15.35 -23.87
N PHE A 146 -12.91 14.22 -23.20
CA PHE A 146 -13.96 13.60 -22.37
C PHE A 146 -13.75 13.89 -20.89
N ILE A 147 -14.84 14.07 -20.15
CA ILE A 147 -14.85 14.28 -18.70
C ILE A 147 -14.55 12.93 -18.03
N ALA A 148 -13.37 12.80 -17.45
CA ALA A 148 -12.92 11.55 -16.82
C ALA A 148 -13.06 11.58 -15.30
N VAL A 149 -13.06 12.75 -14.66
CA VAL A 149 -13.35 12.92 -13.22
C VAL A 149 -14.11 14.23 -13.00
N GLN A 150 -15.06 14.24 -12.06
CA GLN A 150 -15.72 15.42 -11.53
C GLN A 150 -15.57 15.44 -10.01
N ASN A 151 -15.14 16.56 -9.45
CA ASN A 151 -15.01 16.79 -8.01
C ASN A 151 -15.89 17.98 -7.62
N ASP A 152 -16.96 17.71 -6.86
CA ASP A 152 -17.89 18.73 -6.38
C ASP A 152 -17.63 19.07 -4.91
N ALA A 153 -17.88 20.31 -4.50
CA ALA A 153 -17.68 20.76 -3.12
C ALA A 153 -18.51 19.99 -2.07
N GLU A 154 -19.60 19.31 -2.47
CA GLU A 154 -20.45 18.52 -1.58
C GLU A 154 -19.85 17.14 -1.22
N ASP A 155 -18.86 16.67 -1.97
CA ASP A 155 -18.27 15.33 -1.78
C ASP A 155 -17.24 15.29 -0.63
N GLY A 156 -16.89 16.45 -0.04
CA GLY A 156 -16.04 16.58 1.15
C GLY A 156 -14.55 16.24 0.95
N SER A 157 -14.15 15.83 -0.26
CA SER A 157 -12.75 15.59 -0.64
C SER A 157 -12.02 16.87 -1.01
N SER A 158 -10.81 17.07 -0.49
CA SER A 158 -10.01 18.23 -0.87
C SER A 158 -9.56 18.10 -2.34
N LEU A 159 -9.50 19.22 -3.07
CA LEU A 159 -9.02 19.21 -4.45
C LEU A 159 -7.60 18.65 -4.54
N ALA A 160 -6.75 18.91 -3.54
CA ALA A 160 -5.41 18.35 -3.47
C ALA A 160 -5.43 16.81 -3.46
N ASP A 161 -6.34 16.18 -2.71
CA ASP A 161 -6.43 14.71 -2.64
C ASP A 161 -6.92 14.12 -3.96
N VAL A 162 -7.89 14.77 -4.61
CA VAL A 162 -8.41 14.32 -5.91
C VAL A 162 -7.37 14.50 -7.01
N LEU A 163 -6.64 15.61 -7.04
CA LEU A 163 -5.55 15.81 -7.99
C LEU A 163 -4.35 14.91 -7.65
N HIS A 164 -4.05 14.65 -6.38
CA HIS A 164 -3.03 13.66 -6.03
C HIS A 164 -3.42 12.23 -6.45
N THR A 165 -4.71 11.91 -6.46
CA THR A 165 -5.17 10.58 -6.87
C THR A 165 -5.22 10.44 -8.39
N ASN A 166 -5.55 11.51 -9.12
CA ASN A 166 -5.84 11.45 -10.57
C ASN A 166 -4.80 12.13 -11.48
N LEU A 167 -3.96 13.03 -10.95
CA LEU A 167 -2.94 13.80 -11.67
C LEU A 167 -1.50 13.48 -11.27
N ILE A 168 -1.25 12.50 -10.40
CA ILE A 168 0.09 11.91 -10.28
C ILE A 168 0.30 10.96 -11.47
N VAL A 169 0.25 11.53 -12.67
CA VAL A 169 1.18 11.17 -13.72
C VAL A 169 2.45 11.90 -13.34
N GLU A 170 3.33 11.24 -12.59
CA GLU A 170 4.72 11.66 -12.57
C GLU A 170 5.18 11.82 -14.02
N PRO A 171 6.00 12.83 -14.34
CA PRO A 171 6.48 13.04 -15.69
C PRO A 171 7.07 11.73 -16.20
N VAL A 172 6.50 11.23 -17.29
CA VAL A 172 7.20 10.34 -18.21
C VAL A 172 8.29 11.20 -18.82
N ASP A 173 9.37 11.42 -18.08
CA ASP A 173 10.65 12.04 -18.45
C ASP A 173 11.60 11.67 -17.28
N GLU A 174 11.90 10.39 -17.04
CA GLU A 174 12.93 9.61 -17.74
C GLU A 174 12.41 8.24 -18.24
N VAL A 175 11.27 8.23 -18.93
CA VAL A 175 11.29 7.54 -20.23
C VAL A 175 11.48 8.62 -21.26
N ALA A 176 12.68 9.22 -21.24
CA ALA A 176 13.27 9.45 -22.53
C ALA A 176 13.23 8.07 -23.19
N LEU A 177 12.38 7.94 -24.21
CA LEU A 177 12.85 7.37 -25.45
C LEU A 177 14.17 8.10 -25.74
N GLU A 178 15.27 7.65 -25.11
CA GLU A 178 16.45 7.45 -25.91
C GLU A 178 15.93 6.63 -27.07
N LEU A 179 15.76 7.31 -28.20
CA LEU A 179 16.01 6.70 -29.49
C LEU A 179 17.50 6.31 -29.55
N ALA A 180 17.99 5.55 -28.56
CA ALA A 180 18.79 4.40 -28.86
C ALA A 180 17.86 3.59 -29.74
N GLU A 181 18.30 3.31 -30.97
CA GLU A 181 17.57 2.48 -31.92
C GLU A 181 16.91 1.32 -31.15
N VAL A 182 15.59 1.37 -30.96
CA VAL A 182 14.86 0.25 -30.36
C VAL A 182 15.07 -0.87 -31.33
N ASP A 183 16.00 -1.76 -30.99
CA ASP A 183 16.26 -2.93 -31.79
C ASP A 183 15.01 -3.80 -31.69
N THR A 184 14.10 -3.63 -32.65
CA THR A 184 12.85 -4.39 -32.76
C THR A 184 13.09 -5.89 -32.93
N SER A 185 14.35 -6.35 -33.01
CA SER A 185 14.71 -7.76 -32.99
C SER A 185 14.78 -8.36 -31.58
N LYS A 186 14.84 -7.55 -30.51
CA LYS A 186 14.92 -8.04 -29.11
C LYS A 186 13.56 -8.07 -28.41
N ILE A 187 13.39 -9.06 -27.56
CA ILE A 187 12.30 -9.17 -26.58
C ILE A 187 12.64 -8.24 -25.42
N ARG A 188 11.87 -7.15 -25.28
CA ARG A 188 12.02 -6.21 -24.16
C ARG A 188 11.01 -6.51 -23.06
N LEU A 189 11.46 -6.62 -21.81
CA LEU A 189 10.62 -6.88 -20.64
C LEU A 189 10.83 -5.79 -19.59
N GLU A 190 9.75 -5.17 -19.12
CA GLU A 190 9.80 -4.27 -17.97
C GLU A 190 9.60 -5.01 -16.65
N TYR A 191 10.45 -4.72 -15.66
CA TYR A 191 10.41 -5.34 -14.34
C TYR A 191 10.30 -4.31 -13.22
N TRP A 192 9.17 -4.26 -12.52
CA TRP A 192 8.94 -3.28 -11.45
C TRP A 192 9.03 -3.90 -10.04
N ARG A 193 9.81 -3.26 -9.16
CA ARG A 193 9.89 -3.61 -7.72
C ARG A 193 9.77 -2.39 -6.82
N ILE A 194 9.55 -2.64 -5.53
CA ILE A 194 9.41 -1.63 -4.47
C ILE A 194 10.71 -1.42 -3.71
N TRP A 195 11.33 -2.51 -3.27
CA TRP A 195 12.28 -2.46 -2.16
C TRP A 195 13.73 -2.38 -2.61
N GLU A 196 14.10 -3.27 -3.51
CA GLU A 196 15.47 -3.39 -3.97
C GLU A 196 15.79 -2.29 -4.98
N LYS A 197 17.00 -1.75 -4.88
CA LYS A 197 17.54 -0.90 -5.93
C LYS A 197 18.03 -1.75 -7.09
N GLU A 198 18.23 -1.12 -8.23
CA GLU A 198 18.70 -1.77 -9.46
C GLU A 198 20.00 -2.56 -9.25
N GLU A 199 20.91 -2.10 -8.40
CA GLU A 199 22.21 -2.75 -8.21
C GLU A 199 22.10 -4.18 -7.62
N VAL A 200 20.98 -4.52 -6.99
CA VAL A 200 20.72 -5.89 -6.52
C VAL A 200 20.44 -6.83 -7.69
N PHE A 201 19.74 -6.34 -8.71
CA PHE A 201 19.27 -7.11 -9.87
C PHE A 201 20.16 -6.99 -11.10
N ALA A 202 20.91 -5.90 -11.26
CA ALA A 202 21.77 -5.69 -12.41
C ALA A 202 22.72 -6.89 -12.69
N PRO A 203 23.41 -7.48 -11.70
CA PRO A 203 24.25 -8.67 -11.97
C PRO A 203 23.45 -9.91 -12.42
N LEU A 204 22.20 -10.05 -11.99
CA LEU A 204 21.32 -11.14 -12.41
C LEU A 204 20.81 -10.91 -13.83
N ILE A 205 20.40 -9.67 -14.13
CA ILE A 205 19.96 -9.24 -15.47
C ILE A 205 21.09 -9.42 -16.48
N GLU A 206 22.27 -8.86 -16.22
CA GLU A 206 23.45 -8.97 -17.09
C GLU A 206 23.82 -10.43 -17.37
N LYS A 207 23.78 -11.29 -16.34
CA LYS A 207 24.07 -12.72 -16.48
C LYS A 207 23.02 -13.42 -17.34
N TYR A 208 21.74 -13.08 -17.21
CA TYR A 208 20.67 -13.64 -18.01
C TYR A 208 20.75 -13.18 -19.47
N GLU A 209 20.92 -11.88 -19.73
CA GLU A 209 21.03 -11.32 -21.08
C GLU A 209 22.26 -11.84 -21.83
N ALA A 210 23.36 -12.12 -21.13
CA ALA A 210 24.52 -12.77 -21.73
C ALA A 210 24.21 -14.20 -22.23
N MET A 211 23.28 -14.92 -21.58
CA MET A 211 22.80 -16.23 -22.00
C MET A 211 21.70 -16.14 -23.05
N HIS A 212 20.96 -15.02 -23.07
CA HIS A 212 19.81 -14.76 -23.93
C HIS A 212 19.98 -13.41 -24.65
N PRO A 213 20.87 -13.31 -25.66
CA PRO A 213 21.26 -12.02 -26.26
C PRO A 213 20.13 -11.30 -27.00
N ASN A 214 19.01 -11.99 -27.26
CA ASN A 214 17.79 -11.47 -27.84
C ASN A 214 16.79 -10.94 -26.79
N VAL A 215 17.16 -10.86 -25.52
CA VAL A 215 16.34 -10.34 -24.42
C VAL A 215 16.97 -9.06 -23.86
N ASP A 216 16.14 -8.11 -23.47
CA ASP A 216 16.48 -6.84 -22.83
C ASP A 216 15.54 -6.60 -21.64
N ILE A 217 16.06 -6.53 -20.42
CA ILE A 217 15.27 -6.41 -19.19
C ILE A 217 15.48 -5.04 -18.56
N VAL A 218 14.41 -4.26 -18.47
CA VAL A 218 14.44 -2.91 -17.90
C VAL A 218 13.87 -2.93 -16.49
N TYR A 219 14.75 -2.77 -15.51
CA TYR A 219 14.38 -2.70 -14.09
C TYR A 219 13.92 -1.30 -13.68
N LYS A 220 12.83 -1.21 -12.91
CA LYS A 220 12.35 0.05 -12.31
C LYS A 220 12.01 -0.14 -10.84
N GLN A 221 12.66 0.65 -9.98
CA GLN A 221 12.25 0.77 -8.58
C GLN A 221 11.15 1.82 -8.45
N ILE A 222 9.98 1.39 -8.00
CA ILE A 222 8.80 2.23 -7.76
C ILE A 222 8.63 2.43 -6.26
N SER A 223 8.37 3.66 -5.81
CA SER A 223 8.23 3.92 -4.38
C SER A 223 7.04 3.16 -3.76
N LYS A 224 7.23 2.60 -2.56
CA LYS A 224 6.19 1.86 -1.83
C LYS A 224 4.86 2.60 -1.75
N LYS A 225 4.91 3.91 -1.49
CA LYS A 225 3.74 4.78 -1.34
C LYS A 225 2.85 4.77 -2.59
N ASN A 226 3.48 4.70 -3.76
CA ASN A 226 2.80 4.82 -5.03
C ASN A 226 2.58 3.47 -5.73
N PHE A 227 3.15 2.37 -5.22
CA PHE A 227 3.18 1.11 -5.93
C PHE A 227 1.78 0.56 -6.18
N GLN A 228 0.99 0.33 -5.13
CA GLN A 228 -0.35 -0.25 -5.27
C GLN A 228 -1.32 0.69 -6.01
N SER A 229 -1.23 2.00 -5.76
CA SER A 229 -2.10 3.00 -6.41
C SER A 229 -1.77 3.23 -7.88
N LYS A 230 -0.52 2.99 -8.32
CA LYS A 230 -0.14 3.07 -9.75
C LYS A 230 -0.27 1.73 -10.48
N LEU A 231 0.08 0.62 -9.82
CA LEU A 231 0.19 -0.68 -10.45
C LEU A 231 -1.15 -1.19 -10.99
N LEU A 232 -2.20 -1.22 -10.16
CA LEU A 232 -3.47 -1.79 -10.61
C LEU A 232 -4.09 -0.99 -11.77
N PRO A 233 -4.20 0.36 -11.71
CA PRO A 233 -4.71 1.12 -12.86
C PRO A 233 -3.86 0.93 -14.12
N ALA A 234 -2.52 0.86 -13.99
CA ALA A 234 -1.66 0.59 -15.14
C ALA A 234 -1.93 -0.79 -15.76
N LEU A 235 -2.09 -1.83 -14.93
CA LEU A 235 -2.46 -3.17 -15.39
C LEU A 235 -3.84 -3.18 -16.05
N GLU A 236 -4.85 -2.52 -15.48
CA GLU A 236 -6.20 -2.46 -16.06
C GLU A 236 -6.25 -1.73 -17.40
N LEU A 237 -5.36 -0.76 -17.61
CA LEU A 237 -5.20 -0.03 -18.88
C LEU A 237 -4.29 -0.73 -19.90
N GLY A 238 -3.69 -1.89 -19.54
CA GLY A 238 -2.71 -2.58 -20.38
C GLY A 238 -1.39 -1.82 -20.56
N LEU A 239 -1.08 -0.91 -19.63
CA LEU A 239 0.14 -0.09 -19.58
C LEU A 239 1.08 -0.49 -18.43
N GLY A 240 0.76 -1.58 -17.73
CA GLY A 240 1.57 -2.10 -16.63
C GLY A 240 2.83 -2.82 -17.11
N PRO A 241 3.74 -3.17 -16.18
CA PRO A 241 4.97 -3.90 -16.49
C PRO A 241 4.70 -5.34 -16.92
N ASP A 242 5.69 -5.96 -17.56
CA ASP A 242 5.66 -7.38 -17.91
C ASP A 242 5.84 -8.26 -16.65
N MET A 243 6.76 -7.84 -15.77
CA MET A 243 7.09 -8.50 -14.51
C MET A 243 6.99 -7.51 -13.34
N PHE A 244 6.49 -7.96 -12.19
CA PHE A 244 6.45 -7.13 -10.99
C PHE A 244 6.38 -7.96 -9.72
N GLU A 245 6.63 -7.35 -8.55
CA GLU A 245 6.42 -8.01 -7.27
C GLU A 245 5.05 -7.68 -6.67
N ILE A 246 4.39 -8.66 -6.04
CA ILE A 246 3.23 -8.43 -5.18
C ILE A 246 3.50 -9.00 -3.79
N HIS A 247 2.93 -8.37 -2.76
CA HIS A 247 2.95 -8.99 -1.45
C HIS A 247 2.11 -10.27 -1.50
N ALA A 248 2.53 -11.30 -0.79
CA ALA A 248 1.90 -12.61 -0.88
C ALA A 248 0.42 -12.61 -0.46
N SER A 249 0.00 -11.70 0.43
CA SER A 249 -1.41 -11.51 0.78
C SER A 249 -2.25 -10.87 -0.34
N TRP A 250 -1.64 -10.35 -1.40
CA TRP A 250 -2.33 -9.60 -2.46
C TRP A 250 -2.71 -10.46 -3.67
N LEU A 251 -2.32 -11.74 -3.73
CA LEU A 251 -2.62 -12.59 -4.89
C LEU A 251 -4.13 -12.57 -5.25
N PRO A 252 -5.08 -12.77 -4.32
CA PRO A 252 -6.50 -12.74 -4.69
C PRO A 252 -7.00 -11.43 -5.28
N TYR A 253 -6.30 -10.33 -5.00
CA TYR A 253 -6.62 -9.01 -5.55
C TYR A 253 -6.11 -8.84 -6.98
N TYR A 254 -4.89 -9.29 -7.27
CA TYR A 254 -4.26 -9.11 -8.58
C TYR A 254 -4.50 -10.24 -9.56
N ILE A 255 -4.96 -11.42 -9.14
CA ILE A 255 -4.97 -12.65 -9.96
C ILE A 255 -5.57 -12.49 -11.36
N ASP A 256 -6.60 -11.67 -11.54
CA ASP A 256 -7.23 -11.43 -12.86
C ASP A 256 -6.38 -10.60 -13.83
N GLN A 257 -5.25 -10.08 -13.36
CA GLN A 257 -4.24 -9.35 -14.12
C GLN A 257 -2.95 -10.16 -14.31
N LEU A 258 -2.88 -11.39 -13.79
CA LEU A 258 -1.68 -12.20 -13.80
C LEU A 258 -1.77 -13.33 -14.82
N GLU A 259 -0.60 -13.77 -15.27
CA GLU A 259 -0.41 -15.02 -16.00
C GLU A 259 0.13 -16.08 -15.03
N PRO A 260 -0.43 -17.30 -14.94
CA PRO A 260 0.14 -18.35 -14.09
C PRO A 260 1.49 -18.84 -14.64
N ILE A 261 2.31 -19.45 -13.78
CA ILE A 261 3.55 -20.09 -14.20
C ILE A 261 3.20 -21.26 -15.14
N PRO A 262 3.72 -21.28 -16.37
CA PRO A 262 3.45 -22.38 -17.28
C PRO A 262 4.18 -23.64 -16.81
N PRO A 263 3.58 -24.85 -16.94
CA PRO A 263 4.24 -26.10 -16.55
C PRO A 263 5.54 -26.39 -17.29
N SER A 264 5.76 -25.77 -18.46
CA SER A 264 7.03 -25.82 -19.21
C SER A 264 8.17 -25.10 -18.48
N VAL A 265 7.86 -24.09 -17.67
CA VAL A 265 8.83 -23.38 -16.83
C VAL A 265 8.97 -24.09 -15.49
N MET A 266 7.88 -24.35 -14.78
CA MET A 266 7.95 -25.05 -13.48
C MET A 266 6.63 -25.75 -13.17
N THR A 267 6.70 -27.03 -12.83
CA THR A 267 5.51 -27.80 -12.43
C THR A 267 5.19 -27.59 -10.94
N PRO A 268 3.92 -27.79 -10.51
CA PRO A 268 3.57 -27.78 -9.09
C PRO A 268 4.42 -28.72 -8.22
N GLN A 269 4.76 -29.90 -8.75
CA GLN A 269 5.63 -30.85 -8.06
C GLN A 269 7.05 -30.29 -7.88
N GLU A 270 7.66 -29.78 -8.95
CA GLU A 270 8.99 -29.14 -8.89
C GLU A 270 9.01 -27.98 -7.90
N TYR A 271 7.96 -27.15 -7.89
CA TYR A 271 7.82 -26.04 -6.94
C TYR A 271 7.77 -26.53 -5.50
N ALA A 272 6.95 -27.53 -5.21
CA ALA A 272 6.79 -28.10 -3.87
C ALA A 272 8.08 -28.75 -3.33
N GLU A 273 8.88 -29.35 -4.22
CA GLU A 273 10.18 -29.93 -3.87
C GLU A 273 11.26 -28.85 -3.66
N THR A 274 11.13 -27.70 -4.32
CA THR A 274 12.13 -26.63 -4.34
C THR A 274 11.95 -25.61 -3.21
N PHE A 275 10.72 -25.16 -2.98
CA PHE A 275 10.40 -24.07 -2.06
C PHE A 275 9.76 -24.55 -0.75
N TYR A 276 9.74 -23.69 0.27
CA TYR A 276 8.97 -23.96 1.48
C TYR A 276 7.46 -23.99 1.20
N ASP A 277 6.72 -24.84 1.92
CA ASP A 277 5.29 -25.10 1.69
C ASP A 277 4.43 -23.83 1.80
N PHE A 278 4.76 -22.93 2.74
CA PHE A 278 4.04 -21.67 2.90
C PHE A 278 4.10 -20.75 1.67
N VAL A 279 5.19 -20.85 0.87
CA VAL A 279 5.34 -20.08 -0.37
C VAL A 279 4.37 -20.61 -1.42
N ARG A 280 4.32 -21.94 -1.59
CA ARG A 280 3.35 -22.60 -2.50
C ARG A 280 1.93 -22.26 -2.09
N ARG A 281 1.57 -22.40 -0.81
CA ARG A 281 0.22 -22.06 -0.31
C ARG A 281 -0.17 -20.62 -0.59
N ALA A 282 0.75 -19.67 -0.42
CA ALA A 282 0.45 -18.27 -0.66
C ALA A 282 0.18 -17.96 -2.14
N PHE A 283 0.77 -18.73 -3.06
CA PHE A 283 0.74 -18.45 -4.49
C PHE A 283 0.06 -19.52 -5.35
N ALA A 284 -0.65 -20.48 -4.75
CA ALA A 284 -1.38 -21.52 -5.47
C ALA A 284 -2.90 -21.30 -5.44
N THR A 285 -3.52 -21.63 -6.57
CA THR A 285 -4.98 -21.89 -6.66
C THR A 285 -5.22 -23.34 -7.00
N ASP A 286 -6.35 -23.88 -6.54
CA ASP A 286 -6.78 -25.26 -6.80
C ASP A 286 -5.71 -26.29 -6.39
N MET A 287 -4.97 -25.96 -5.33
CA MET A 287 -3.84 -26.75 -4.82
C MET A 287 -4.25 -28.19 -4.51
N ASP A 288 -3.34 -29.12 -4.83
CA ASP A 288 -3.51 -30.58 -4.70
C ASP A 288 -4.62 -31.15 -5.61
N THR A 289 -5.00 -30.42 -6.66
CA THR A 289 -5.87 -30.91 -7.74
C THR A 289 -5.14 -30.90 -9.09
N PRO A 290 -5.64 -31.61 -10.12
CA PRO A 290 -5.09 -31.53 -11.48
C PRO A 290 -5.11 -30.12 -12.08
N ASP A 291 -5.93 -29.21 -11.54
CA ASP A 291 -6.08 -27.83 -11.99
C ASP A 291 -5.19 -26.84 -11.23
N GLU A 292 -4.26 -27.34 -10.39
CA GLU A 292 -3.37 -26.49 -9.60
C GLU A 292 -2.56 -25.53 -10.48
N LYS A 293 -2.65 -24.23 -10.15
CA LYS A 293 -1.88 -23.17 -10.80
C LYS A 293 -1.04 -22.43 -9.77
N LEU A 294 0.19 -22.13 -10.15
CA LEU A 294 1.11 -21.31 -9.39
C LEU A 294 1.16 -19.92 -10.03
N TRP A 295 1.21 -18.88 -9.21
CA TRP A 295 1.06 -17.51 -9.68
C TRP A 295 2.25 -16.61 -9.38
N ALA A 296 3.20 -17.05 -8.55
CA ALA A 296 4.39 -16.28 -8.23
C ALA A 296 5.57 -17.17 -7.80
N ILE A 297 6.78 -16.62 -7.95
CA ILE A 297 8.00 -17.17 -7.35
C ILE A 297 8.53 -16.12 -6.38
N ALA A 298 8.66 -16.46 -5.09
CA ALA A 298 9.31 -15.59 -4.12
C ALA A 298 10.81 -15.85 -4.10
N LEU A 299 11.65 -14.81 -4.09
CA LEU A 299 13.12 -14.93 -3.98
C LEU A 299 13.60 -14.96 -2.53
N GLY A 300 12.83 -14.39 -1.61
CA GLY A 300 13.15 -14.38 -0.20
C GLY A 300 11.92 -14.12 0.65
N ALA A 301 11.95 -14.61 1.88
CA ALA A 301 10.88 -14.45 2.84
C ALA A 301 11.42 -14.05 4.21
N ASN A 302 10.57 -13.39 4.98
CA ASN A 302 10.82 -13.16 6.39
C ASN A 302 9.71 -13.81 7.19
N THR A 303 10.10 -14.53 8.25
CA THR A 303 9.20 -14.83 9.36
C THR A 303 9.35 -13.74 10.42
N ILE A 304 8.39 -13.62 11.33
CA ILE A 304 8.58 -12.82 12.54
C ILE A 304 9.43 -13.64 13.52
N ALA A 305 10.56 -13.09 13.96
CA ALA A 305 11.45 -13.69 14.94
C ALA A 305 11.60 -12.80 16.18
N LEU A 306 12.11 -13.38 17.27
CA LEU A 306 12.39 -12.68 18.52
C LEU A 306 13.83 -12.16 18.52
N TYR A 307 13.99 -10.84 18.58
CA TYR A 307 15.26 -10.19 18.90
C TYR A 307 15.33 -9.90 20.39
N TYR A 308 16.45 -10.21 21.03
CA TYR A 308 16.64 -9.97 22.46
C TYR A 308 18.02 -9.41 22.77
N ASN A 309 18.09 -8.47 23.72
CA ASN A 309 19.33 -7.82 24.13
C ASN A 309 20.05 -8.68 25.18
N LYS A 310 21.20 -9.27 24.80
CA LYS A 310 21.96 -10.18 25.64
C LYS A 310 22.54 -9.48 26.87
N THR A 311 22.88 -8.20 26.76
CA THR A 311 23.36 -7.41 27.90
C THR A 311 22.27 -7.22 28.96
N ILE A 312 21.03 -6.91 28.52
CA ILE A 312 19.88 -6.79 29.42
C ILE A 312 19.55 -8.15 30.06
N PHE A 313 19.62 -9.25 29.30
CA PHE A 313 19.43 -10.59 29.83
C PHE A 313 20.41 -10.89 30.96
N ARG A 314 21.73 -10.66 30.74
CA ARG A 314 22.74 -10.84 31.79
C ARG A 314 22.48 -9.94 33.01
N ARG A 315 22.11 -8.67 32.80
CA ARG A 315 21.75 -7.73 33.89
C ARG A 315 20.57 -8.24 34.71
N ALA A 316 19.61 -8.92 34.08
CA ALA A 316 18.45 -9.51 34.73
C ALA A 316 18.72 -10.90 35.35
N GLY A 317 19.94 -11.44 35.22
CA GLY A 317 20.27 -12.80 35.67
C GLY A 317 19.70 -13.91 34.78
N LEU A 318 19.34 -13.58 33.53
CA LEU A 318 18.94 -14.54 32.50
C LEU A 318 20.17 -15.02 31.73
N ASP A 319 20.11 -16.26 31.25
CA ASP A 319 21.13 -16.83 30.36
C ASP A 319 20.90 -16.34 28.93
N PRO A 320 21.81 -15.54 28.34
CA PRO A 320 21.66 -15.02 26.98
C PRO A 320 21.78 -16.09 25.90
N GLU A 321 22.14 -17.33 26.23
CA GLU A 321 22.17 -18.46 25.29
C GLU A 321 20.91 -19.34 25.39
N ARG A 322 19.94 -18.95 26.24
CA ARG A 322 18.67 -19.65 26.42
C ARG A 322 17.50 -18.68 26.22
N PRO A 323 17.21 -18.23 24.98
CA PRO A 323 16.05 -17.41 24.70
C PRO A 323 14.74 -18.14 25.03
N PRO A 324 13.64 -17.41 25.32
CA PRO A 324 12.36 -18.02 25.67
C PRO A 324 11.79 -18.83 24.50
N ARG A 325 11.33 -20.05 24.78
CA ARG A 325 10.78 -20.95 23.76
C ARG A 325 9.25 -20.98 23.76
N THR A 326 8.66 -20.74 24.91
CA THR A 326 7.21 -20.67 25.10
C THR A 326 6.77 -19.27 25.49
N TRP A 327 5.49 -18.96 25.29
CA TRP A 327 4.92 -17.70 25.74
C TRP A 327 4.97 -17.53 27.27
N ASP A 328 4.93 -18.64 28.02
CA ASP A 328 5.15 -18.64 29.47
C ASP A 328 6.58 -18.26 29.84
N ASP A 329 7.60 -18.84 29.15
CA ASP A 329 9.00 -18.45 29.33
C ASP A 329 9.16 -16.96 29.03
N PHE A 330 8.58 -16.50 27.93
CA PHE A 330 8.66 -15.13 27.47
C PHE A 330 8.08 -14.15 28.50
N LEU A 331 6.89 -14.41 29.04
CA LEU A 331 6.27 -13.60 30.08
C LEU A 331 7.12 -13.61 31.36
N ASN A 332 7.61 -14.78 31.79
CA ASN A 332 8.48 -14.90 32.96
C ASN A 332 9.76 -14.08 32.81
N TYR A 333 10.38 -14.10 31.62
CA TYR A 333 11.58 -13.32 31.32
C TYR A 333 11.28 -11.82 31.35
N CYS A 334 10.17 -11.39 30.74
CA CYS A 334 9.72 -10.00 30.81
C CYS A 334 9.56 -9.51 32.25
N LEU A 335 8.92 -10.30 33.11
CA LEU A 335 8.70 -9.98 34.52
C LEU A 335 10.01 -9.94 35.32
N GLN A 336 10.93 -10.88 35.06
CA GLN A 336 12.24 -10.91 35.69
C GLN A 336 13.09 -9.69 35.31
N ILE A 337 13.10 -9.32 34.02
CA ILE A 337 13.79 -8.14 33.52
C ILE A 337 13.23 -6.89 34.21
N LYS A 338 11.91 -6.69 34.15
CA LYS A 338 11.23 -5.55 34.79
C LYS A 338 11.60 -5.44 36.26
N LYS A 339 11.60 -6.56 37.00
CA LYS A 339 11.98 -6.59 38.42
C LYS A 339 13.46 -6.24 38.63
N ALA A 340 14.36 -6.83 37.86
CA ALA A 340 15.80 -6.63 38.01
C ALA A 340 16.26 -5.21 37.64
N THR A 341 15.52 -4.52 36.78
CA THR A 341 15.82 -3.15 36.36
C THR A 341 14.95 -2.10 37.08
N ASN A 342 14.18 -2.49 38.10
CA ASN A 342 13.22 -1.60 38.78
C ASN A 342 12.29 -0.85 37.80
N GLY A 343 11.89 -1.49 36.69
CA GLY A 343 11.03 -0.91 35.67
C GLY A 343 11.71 0.07 34.70
N GLU A 344 13.02 0.31 34.81
CA GLU A 344 13.78 1.17 33.87
C GLU A 344 13.77 0.62 32.43
N VAL A 345 13.73 -0.71 32.30
CA VAL A 345 13.74 -1.42 31.02
C VAL A 345 12.41 -2.15 30.85
N TYR A 346 11.78 -1.96 29.70
CA TYR A 346 10.63 -2.72 29.28
C TYR A 346 11.02 -4.16 28.95
N GLY A 347 10.21 -5.12 29.41
CA GLY A 347 10.47 -6.54 29.18
C GLY A 347 10.40 -6.93 27.71
N ALA A 348 9.39 -6.43 27.00
CA ALA A 348 9.25 -6.59 25.56
C ALA A 348 8.29 -5.57 24.95
N ALA A 349 8.44 -5.29 23.66
CA ALA A 349 7.50 -4.48 22.90
C ALA A 349 6.35 -5.34 22.32
N ILE A 350 5.27 -5.47 23.08
CA ILE A 350 4.08 -6.26 22.73
C ILE A 350 2.85 -5.74 23.48
N GLY A 351 1.65 -6.00 22.94
CA GLY A 351 0.40 -5.76 23.64
C GLY A 351 -0.20 -4.36 23.44
N SER A 352 0.44 -3.53 22.61
CA SER A 352 -0.05 -2.19 22.22
C SER A 352 -0.01 -2.01 20.70
N VAL A 353 -0.43 -0.83 20.24
CA VAL A 353 -0.43 -0.44 18.82
C VAL A 353 0.19 0.95 18.65
N GLY A 354 0.65 1.26 17.44
CA GLY A 354 1.22 2.57 17.09
C GLY A 354 2.72 2.72 17.38
N ASN A 355 3.25 2.08 18.42
CA ASN A 355 4.69 2.01 18.71
C ASN A 355 5.27 0.57 18.65
N VAL A 356 4.50 -0.38 18.09
CA VAL A 356 4.91 -1.75 17.77
C VAL A 356 4.55 -2.03 16.31
N SER A 357 5.55 -2.13 15.42
CA SER A 357 5.29 -2.21 13.97
C SER A 357 4.54 -3.47 13.51
N GLN A 358 4.66 -4.57 14.25
CA GLN A 358 4.09 -5.90 13.95
C GLN A 358 2.84 -6.24 14.77
N ASP A 359 2.26 -5.28 15.49
CA ASP A 359 1.12 -5.44 16.40
C ASP A 359 0.01 -6.40 15.90
N HIS A 360 -0.61 -6.09 14.76
CA HIS A 360 -1.67 -6.89 14.15
C HIS A 360 -1.21 -8.31 13.77
N ASN A 361 -0.02 -8.43 13.17
CA ASN A 361 0.58 -9.73 12.82
C ASN A 361 0.82 -10.59 14.06
N LEU A 362 1.25 -9.98 15.17
CA LEU A 362 1.51 -10.70 16.43
C LEU A 362 0.22 -11.22 17.05
N LEU A 363 -0.84 -10.41 17.11
CA LEU A 363 -2.14 -10.83 17.61
C LEU A 363 -2.68 -12.02 16.81
N GLU A 364 -2.73 -11.89 15.49
CA GLU A 364 -3.24 -12.95 14.62
C GLU A 364 -2.37 -14.22 14.70
N MET A 365 -1.05 -14.09 14.77
CA MET A 365 -0.13 -15.22 14.94
C MET A 365 -0.38 -15.96 16.26
N ILE A 366 -0.59 -15.25 17.37
CA ILE A 366 -0.93 -15.86 18.67
C ILE A 366 -2.26 -16.61 18.55
N ALA A 367 -3.27 -16.02 17.91
CA ALA A 367 -4.56 -16.68 17.70
C ALA A 367 -4.42 -17.97 16.86
N VAL A 368 -3.59 -17.96 15.81
CA VAL A 368 -3.31 -19.16 15.02
C VAL A 368 -2.58 -20.22 15.84
N GLN A 369 -1.61 -19.85 16.68
CA GLN A 369 -0.98 -20.78 17.62
C GLN A 369 -1.98 -21.37 18.62
N MET A 370 -3.04 -20.65 18.99
CA MET A 370 -4.16 -21.18 19.78
C MET A 370 -5.11 -22.08 18.97
N GLY A 371 -4.90 -22.20 17.66
CA GLY A 371 -5.72 -22.99 16.74
C GLY A 371 -6.93 -22.21 16.20
N GLN A 372 -6.86 -20.89 16.14
CA GLN A 372 -7.93 -20.02 15.63
C GLN A 372 -7.43 -19.17 14.45
N PRO A 373 -7.70 -19.58 13.20
CA PRO A 373 -7.40 -18.73 12.05
C PRO A 373 -8.30 -17.49 12.04
N PRO A 374 -7.82 -16.35 11.49
CA PRO A 374 -8.57 -15.10 11.43
C PRO A 374 -9.62 -15.06 10.32
N VAL A 375 -9.54 -15.96 9.33
CA VAL A 375 -10.40 -15.98 8.16
C VAL A 375 -10.91 -17.40 7.91
N SER A 376 -12.13 -17.55 7.38
CA SER A 376 -12.68 -18.84 7.01
C SER A 376 -11.96 -19.45 5.79
N PRO A 377 -11.92 -20.79 5.65
CA PRO A 377 -11.20 -21.43 4.53
C PRO A 377 -11.68 -21.03 3.13
N ASP A 378 -12.92 -20.55 3.00
CA ASP A 378 -13.49 -20.05 1.74
C ASP A 378 -13.23 -18.55 1.51
N LEU A 379 -12.49 -17.90 2.41
CA LEU A 379 -12.17 -16.47 2.41
C LEU A 379 -13.40 -15.54 2.45
N LYS A 380 -14.55 -16.01 2.94
CA LYS A 380 -15.80 -15.23 2.95
C LYS A 380 -16.18 -14.61 4.29
N LYS A 381 -15.56 -15.05 5.39
CA LYS A 381 -15.87 -14.60 6.74
C LYS A 381 -14.61 -14.36 7.55
N SER A 382 -14.62 -13.28 8.32
CA SER A 382 -13.67 -13.10 9.41
C SER A 382 -14.11 -13.95 10.60
N LEU A 383 -13.14 -14.59 11.25
CA LEU A 383 -13.30 -15.46 12.41
C LEU A 383 -12.63 -14.86 13.66
N VAL A 384 -12.36 -13.55 13.66
CA VAL A 384 -11.67 -12.89 14.78
C VAL A 384 -12.55 -12.75 16.03
N ASP A 385 -13.87 -12.94 15.93
CA ASP A 385 -14.80 -12.91 17.07
C ASP A 385 -15.00 -14.25 17.77
N GLN A 386 -14.30 -15.29 17.32
CA GLN A 386 -14.41 -16.64 17.87
C GLN A 386 -13.68 -16.75 19.23
N PRO A 387 -14.12 -17.64 20.14
CA PRO A 387 -13.65 -17.66 21.53
C PRO A 387 -12.12 -17.68 21.70
N LYS A 388 -11.41 -18.50 20.91
CA LYS A 388 -9.95 -18.58 20.96
C LYS A 388 -9.23 -17.33 20.46
N PHE A 389 -9.84 -16.56 19.56
CA PHE A 389 -9.28 -15.28 19.12
C PHE A 389 -9.50 -14.21 20.21
N VAL A 390 -10.62 -14.27 20.91
CA VAL A 390 -10.89 -13.43 22.09
C VAL A 390 -9.85 -13.70 23.18
N GLU A 391 -9.58 -14.98 23.48
CA GLU A 391 -8.50 -15.39 24.40
C GLU A 391 -7.12 -14.87 23.94
N ALA A 392 -6.84 -14.90 22.64
CA ALA A 392 -5.60 -14.35 22.09
C ALA A 392 -5.49 -12.82 22.26
N LEU A 393 -6.59 -12.09 22.08
CA LEU A 393 -6.63 -10.64 22.29
C LEU A 393 -6.47 -10.26 23.76
N GLU A 394 -7.09 -11.02 24.66
CA GLU A 394 -6.90 -10.88 26.11
C GLU A 394 -5.44 -11.13 26.48
N PHE A 395 -4.87 -12.25 26.04
CA PHE A 395 -3.46 -12.58 26.27
C PHE A 395 -2.51 -11.50 25.73
N TYR A 396 -2.76 -11.02 24.51
CA TYR A 396 -1.97 -9.96 23.88
C TYR A 396 -2.02 -8.65 24.69
N THR A 397 -3.22 -8.18 25.05
CA THR A 397 -3.40 -6.91 25.76
C THR A 397 -3.00 -6.97 27.24
N ASP A 398 -2.99 -8.15 27.86
CA ASP A 398 -2.55 -8.37 29.23
C ASP A 398 -1.09 -7.93 29.47
N PHE A 399 -0.22 -7.99 28.44
CA PHE A 399 1.15 -7.47 28.53
C PHE A 399 1.20 -5.99 28.90
N VAL A 400 0.23 -5.19 28.46
CA VAL A 400 0.11 -3.78 28.83
C VAL A 400 -0.76 -3.63 30.07
N LYS A 401 -1.99 -4.16 30.03
CA LYS A 401 -3.02 -3.87 31.04
C LYS A 401 -2.74 -4.49 32.41
N LYS A 402 -2.26 -5.74 32.43
CA LYS A 402 -2.11 -6.54 33.65
C LYS A 402 -0.67 -6.58 34.13
N TYR A 403 0.26 -6.82 33.22
CA TYR A 403 1.67 -7.03 33.57
C TYR A 403 2.52 -5.77 33.46
N ASN A 404 2.04 -4.76 32.70
CA ASN A 404 2.73 -3.49 32.47
C ASN A 404 4.18 -3.73 31.97
N ILE A 405 4.31 -4.57 30.95
CA ILE A 405 5.57 -4.99 30.31
C ILE A 405 5.99 -4.00 29.22
N TRP A 406 5.02 -3.36 28.59
CA TRP A 406 5.17 -2.32 27.58
C TRP A 406 4.20 -1.17 27.86
N SER A 407 4.43 -0.01 27.23
CA SER A 407 3.56 1.15 27.32
C SER A 407 3.30 1.75 25.94
N ALA A 408 2.09 2.27 25.72
CA ALA A 408 1.77 3.06 24.52
C ALA A 408 2.57 4.38 24.46
N ASP A 409 3.04 4.89 25.61
CA ASP A 409 3.90 6.09 25.70
C ASP A 409 5.38 5.78 25.44
N ALA A 410 5.75 4.51 25.29
CA ALA A 410 7.14 4.14 24.99
C ALA A 410 7.53 4.63 23.58
N PRO A 411 8.82 4.95 23.34
CA PRO A 411 9.30 5.21 21.99
C PRO A 411 9.00 4.03 21.05
N PRO A 412 9.00 4.25 19.72
CA PRO A 412 8.90 3.17 18.74
C PRO A 412 9.85 2.01 19.09
N GLU A 413 9.37 0.78 19.00
CA GLU A 413 10.02 -0.39 19.60
C GLU A 413 11.47 -0.58 19.14
N ARG A 414 11.75 -0.31 17.86
CA ARG A 414 13.09 -0.39 17.29
C ARG A 414 14.04 0.60 17.97
N GLN A 415 13.58 1.84 18.18
CA GLN A 415 14.36 2.86 18.86
C GLN A 415 14.57 2.50 20.32
N ALA A 416 13.53 2.05 21.02
CA ALA A 416 13.64 1.63 22.42
C ALA A 416 14.64 0.47 22.59
N PHE A 417 14.70 -0.47 21.65
CA PHE A 417 15.69 -1.56 21.66
C PHE A 417 17.12 -1.05 21.46
N ILE A 418 17.34 -0.15 20.48
CA ILE A 418 18.64 0.47 20.22
C ILE A 418 19.12 1.29 21.43
N GLU A 419 18.21 2.00 22.10
CA GLU A 419 18.50 2.78 23.32
C GLU A 419 18.70 1.91 24.58
N GLY A 420 18.56 0.59 24.48
CA GLY A 420 18.66 -0.31 25.64
C GLY A 420 17.50 -0.19 26.64
N LYS A 421 16.39 0.43 26.23
CA LYS A 421 15.17 0.61 27.04
C LYS A 421 14.17 -0.53 26.87
N CYS A 422 14.34 -1.39 25.87
CA CYS A 422 13.51 -2.56 25.65
C CYS A 422 14.38 -3.80 25.49
N ALA A 423 14.06 -4.87 26.22
CA ALA A 423 14.87 -6.08 26.21
C ALA A 423 14.57 -7.01 25.03
N MET A 424 13.34 -7.01 24.53
CA MET A 424 12.87 -7.93 23.50
C MET A 424 11.93 -7.25 22.50
N VAL A 425 12.17 -7.46 21.20
CA VAL A 425 11.30 -6.97 20.12
C VAL A 425 11.09 -8.07 19.08
N MET A 426 9.93 -8.06 18.41
CA MET A 426 9.57 -9.08 17.43
C MET A 426 9.46 -8.46 16.04
N SER A 427 10.25 -8.94 15.09
CA SER A 427 10.25 -8.42 13.72
C SER A 427 10.90 -9.38 12.73
N GLY A 428 10.92 -9.00 11.44
CA GLY A 428 11.63 -9.74 10.40
C GLY A 428 13.13 -9.47 10.35
N GLY A 429 13.82 -10.06 9.37
CA GLY A 429 15.28 -9.93 9.19
C GLY A 429 15.77 -8.48 8.99
N TRP A 430 14.91 -7.58 8.53
CA TRP A 430 15.20 -6.15 8.30
C TRP A 430 15.51 -5.34 9.58
N TYR A 431 15.41 -5.94 10.77
CA TYR A 431 15.83 -5.31 12.03
C TYR A 431 17.32 -5.47 12.31
N ALA A 432 17.92 -6.60 11.92
CA ALA A 432 19.30 -6.97 12.27
C ALA A 432 20.34 -5.92 11.88
N GLY A 433 20.29 -5.39 10.66
CA GLY A 433 21.27 -4.41 10.18
C GLY A 433 21.32 -3.13 11.03
N GLY A 434 20.15 -2.64 11.47
CA GLY A 434 20.08 -1.46 12.34
C GLY A 434 20.68 -1.72 13.73
N PHE A 435 20.49 -2.91 14.27
CA PHE A 435 21.04 -3.30 15.58
C PHE A 435 22.55 -3.54 15.54
N ILE A 436 23.05 -4.13 14.45
CA ILE A 436 24.49 -4.30 14.20
C ILE A 436 25.17 -2.92 14.11
N ASN A 437 24.61 -2.00 13.33
CA ASN A 437 25.15 -0.65 13.17
C ASN A 437 25.14 0.15 14.49
N ALA A 438 24.16 -0.10 15.34
CA ALA A 438 24.08 0.50 16.67
C ALA A 438 24.99 -0.19 17.72
N GLY A 439 25.71 -1.27 17.36
CA GLY A 439 26.61 -1.97 18.25
C GLY A 439 25.91 -2.74 19.38
N ILE A 440 24.65 -3.15 19.18
CA ILE A 440 23.90 -3.89 20.19
C ILE A 440 24.44 -5.32 20.29
N ASP A 441 24.69 -5.81 21.51
CA ASP A 441 24.88 -7.24 21.78
C ASP A 441 23.50 -7.92 21.87
N PHE A 442 23.03 -8.47 20.74
CA PHE A 442 21.72 -9.11 20.62
C PHE A 442 21.83 -10.56 20.14
N GLY A 443 20.78 -11.32 20.42
CA GLY A 443 20.51 -12.60 19.77
C GLY A 443 19.20 -12.54 18.99
N VAL A 444 19.03 -13.52 18.10
CA VAL A 444 17.77 -13.79 17.39
C VAL A 444 17.35 -15.20 17.76
N ALA A 445 16.06 -15.41 18.00
CA ALA A 445 15.48 -16.69 18.34
C ALA A 445 14.16 -16.89 17.60
N PRO A 446 13.70 -18.15 17.41
CA PRO A 446 12.34 -18.41 16.96
C PRO A 446 11.34 -17.75 17.90
N ILE A 447 10.21 -17.32 17.34
CA ILE A 447 9.10 -16.75 18.07
C ILE A 447 8.59 -17.77 19.09
N PRO A 448 8.24 -17.34 20.32
CA PRO A 448 7.67 -18.24 21.31
C PRO A 448 6.44 -18.97 20.79
N GLN A 449 6.27 -20.21 21.24
CA GLN A 449 5.18 -21.09 20.82
C GLN A 449 4.24 -21.37 21.99
N ILE A 450 2.94 -21.49 21.70
CA ILE A 450 1.96 -21.99 22.66
C ILE A 450 2.12 -23.50 22.86
N ASP A 451 2.28 -24.25 21.77
CA ASP A 451 2.56 -25.68 21.77
C ASP A 451 3.81 -25.96 20.92
N LEU A 452 4.84 -26.55 21.53
CA LEU A 452 6.08 -26.90 20.83
C LEU A 452 5.91 -28.06 19.83
N ASN A 453 4.82 -28.82 19.91
CA ASN A 453 4.48 -29.89 18.98
C ASN A 453 3.65 -29.40 17.78
N ASN A 454 2.98 -28.25 17.91
CA ASN A 454 2.18 -27.64 16.87
C ASN A 454 2.61 -26.19 16.68
N LYS A 455 3.81 -26.03 16.11
CA LYS A 455 4.43 -24.71 15.95
C LYS A 455 3.78 -23.92 14.81
N TYR A 456 3.75 -22.60 14.96
CA TYR A 456 3.39 -21.67 13.92
C TYR A 456 4.22 -20.38 14.02
N ALA A 457 4.67 -19.87 12.88
CA ALA A 457 5.27 -18.54 12.75
C ALA A 457 4.64 -17.79 11.59
N HIS A 458 4.36 -16.50 11.78
CA HIS A 458 3.85 -15.68 10.69
C HIS A 458 4.97 -15.34 9.70
N ALA A 459 4.70 -15.52 8.41
CA ALA A 459 5.56 -15.09 7.32
C ALA A 459 5.00 -13.85 6.60
N THR A 460 5.89 -12.99 6.13
CA THR A 460 5.61 -11.86 5.23
C THR A 460 6.70 -11.81 4.15
N PHE A 461 6.26 -11.79 2.89
CA PHE A 461 7.14 -11.89 1.75
C PHE A 461 6.45 -11.42 0.47
N TRP A 462 7.27 -11.24 -0.56
CA TRP A 462 6.88 -10.76 -1.87
C TRP A 462 7.17 -11.85 -2.90
N GLY A 463 6.29 -11.98 -3.89
CA GLY A 463 6.44 -12.91 -5.00
C GLY A 463 6.55 -12.14 -6.30
N GLU A 464 7.45 -12.58 -7.17
CA GLU A 464 7.56 -12.11 -8.54
C GLU A 464 6.45 -12.74 -9.38
N VAL A 465 5.72 -11.91 -10.11
CA VAL A 465 4.57 -12.27 -10.94
C VAL A 465 4.73 -11.72 -12.36
N VAL A 466 4.00 -12.33 -13.30
CA VAL A 466 3.95 -11.91 -14.71
C VAL A 466 2.56 -11.37 -15.02
N SER A 467 2.50 -10.23 -15.71
CA SER A 467 1.26 -9.65 -16.21
C SER A 467 0.62 -10.53 -17.29
N LYS A 468 -0.70 -10.68 -17.28
CA LYS A 468 -1.45 -11.35 -18.35
C LYS A 468 -1.28 -10.66 -19.72
N ASP A 469 -0.95 -9.37 -19.71
CA ASP A 469 -0.79 -8.57 -20.93
C ASP A 469 0.63 -8.64 -21.51
N CYS A 470 1.57 -9.28 -20.79
CA CYS A 470 2.92 -9.56 -21.24
C CYS A 470 2.90 -10.31 -22.58
N LYS A 471 3.67 -9.82 -23.56
CA LYS A 471 3.71 -10.44 -24.90
C LYS A 471 4.61 -11.66 -24.97
N HIS A 472 5.48 -11.84 -23.97
CA HIS A 472 6.45 -12.93 -23.90
C HIS A 472 6.48 -13.57 -22.50
N PRO A 473 5.35 -14.11 -21.99
CA PRO A 473 5.22 -14.55 -20.62
C PRO A 473 6.14 -15.74 -20.28
N GLU A 474 6.43 -16.63 -21.24
CA GLU A 474 7.38 -17.74 -21.02
C GLU A 474 8.80 -17.23 -20.75
N VAL A 475 9.25 -16.17 -21.46
CA VAL A 475 10.58 -15.56 -21.25
C VAL A 475 10.63 -14.81 -19.92
N ALA A 476 9.55 -14.10 -19.58
CA ALA A 476 9.43 -13.45 -18.27
C ALA A 476 9.50 -14.46 -17.12
N TRP A 477 8.75 -15.56 -17.21
CA TRP A 477 8.79 -16.63 -16.22
C TRP A 477 10.14 -17.36 -16.17
N ASP A 478 10.80 -17.54 -17.31
CA ASP A 478 12.15 -18.13 -17.38
C ASP A 478 13.19 -17.25 -16.65
N PHE A 479 13.16 -15.93 -16.85
CA PHE A 479 14.01 -15.00 -16.09
C PHE A 479 13.73 -15.04 -14.58
N ILE A 480 12.46 -15.05 -14.18
CA ILE A 480 12.10 -15.17 -12.75
C ILE A 480 12.59 -16.50 -12.17
N LYS A 481 12.43 -17.62 -12.90
CA LYS A 481 12.95 -18.94 -12.51
C LYS A 481 14.47 -18.92 -12.39
N PHE A 482 15.17 -18.28 -13.33
CA PHE A 482 16.61 -18.07 -13.29
C PHE A 482 17.03 -17.32 -12.02
N CYS A 483 16.34 -16.22 -11.66
CA CYS A 483 16.61 -15.51 -10.41
C CYS A 483 16.43 -16.40 -9.16
N ALA A 484 15.52 -17.36 -9.22
CA ALA A 484 15.23 -18.31 -8.15
C ALA A 484 16.14 -19.56 -8.14
N GLU A 485 17.06 -19.70 -9.10
CA GLU A 485 18.10 -20.72 -9.02
C GLU A 485 18.97 -20.53 -7.77
N ARG A 486 19.46 -21.62 -7.20
CA ARG A 486 20.14 -21.62 -5.89
C ARG A 486 21.20 -20.53 -5.75
N ASP A 487 22.11 -20.42 -6.71
CA ASP A 487 23.26 -19.52 -6.59
C ASP A 487 22.85 -18.05 -6.83
N ASN A 488 21.85 -17.80 -7.69
CA ASN A 488 21.28 -16.48 -7.93
C ASN A 488 20.42 -16.00 -6.75
N MET A 489 19.67 -16.92 -6.12
CA MET A 489 18.95 -16.64 -4.89
C MET A 489 19.90 -16.39 -3.71
N LEU A 490 21.05 -17.07 -3.64
CA LEU A 490 22.09 -16.78 -2.66
C LEU A 490 22.74 -15.41 -2.89
N HIS A 491 22.91 -14.98 -4.13
CA HIS A 491 23.26 -13.59 -4.44
C HIS A 491 22.23 -12.62 -3.87
N TYR A 492 20.94 -12.81 -4.20
CA TYR A 492 19.86 -11.98 -3.65
C TYR A 492 19.83 -11.96 -2.11
N PHE A 493 20.04 -13.10 -1.46
CA PHE A 493 20.17 -13.18 0.00
C PHE A 493 21.36 -12.36 0.51
N ARG A 494 22.53 -12.45 -0.11
CA ARG A 494 23.71 -11.71 0.36
C ARG A 494 23.53 -10.20 0.23
N GLU A 495 22.82 -9.74 -0.79
CA GLU A 495 22.50 -8.32 -0.98
C GLU A 495 21.39 -7.83 -0.02
N THR A 496 20.32 -8.61 0.18
CA THR A 496 19.12 -8.15 0.90
C THR A 496 19.02 -8.60 2.36
N LYS A 497 19.77 -9.65 2.72
CA LYS A 497 19.68 -10.39 3.99
C LYS A 497 18.30 -11.02 4.26
N ARG A 498 17.44 -11.13 3.25
CA ARG A 498 16.17 -11.88 3.34
C ARG A 498 16.46 -13.37 3.26
N SER A 499 15.77 -14.18 4.06
CA SER A 499 15.98 -15.63 4.03
C SER A 499 15.54 -16.20 2.68
N PRO A 500 16.38 -17.01 2.00
CA PRO A 500 15.97 -17.70 0.79
C PRO A 500 14.70 -18.52 1.00
N THR A 501 13.80 -18.50 0.03
CA THR A 501 12.56 -19.30 -0.01
C THR A 501 12.80 -20.70 -0.56
N ARG A 502 13.92 -20.91 -1.26
CA ARG A 502 14.39 -22.20 -1.71
C ARG A 502 15.11 -22.92 -0.57
N ARG A 503 14.71 -24.17 -0.29
CA ARG A 503 15.12 -24.92 0.91
C ARG A 503 16.63 -25.11 1.00
N ASP A 504 17.28 -25.57 -0.07
CA ASP A 504 18.74 -25.80 -0.10
C ASP A 504 19.56 -24.50 -0.01
N ALA A 505 19.05 -23.38 -0.54
CA ALA A 505 19.65 -22.06 -0.39
C ALA A 505 19.51 -21.55 1.05
N GLY A 506 18.37 -21.79 1.71
CA GLY A 506 18.16 -21.49 3.13
C GLY A 506 19.17 -22.21 4.03
N GLU A 507 19.45 -23.48 3.74
CA GLU A 507 20.47 -24.29 4.41
C GLU A 507 21.90 -23.75 4.29
N ILE A 508 22.22 -23.13 3.16
CA ILE A 508 23.52 -22.47 2.96
C ILE A 508 23.53 -21.12 3.68
N ALA A 509 22.47 -20.33 3.52
CA ALA A 509 22.33 -19.01 4.13
C ALA A 509 22.44 -19.03 5.67
N ARG A 510 21.84 -20.03 6.33
CA ARG A 510 21.92 -20.17 7.80
C ARG A 510 23.34 -20.46 8.30
N ARG A 511 24.16 -21.13 7.49
CA ARG A 511 25.59 -21.38 7.80
C ARG A 511 26.45 -20.15 7.55
N GLU A 512 26.13 -19.36 6.52
CA GLU A 512 26.83 -18.10 6.21
C GLU A 512 26.50 -16.99 7.21
N ASN A 513 25.26 -16.95 7.70
CA ASN A 513 24.80 -15.96 8.67
C ASN A 513 23.97 -16.64 9.78
N PRO A 514 24.56 -16.96 10.93
CA PRO A 514 23.86 -17.60 12.05
C PRO A 514 22.67 -16.80 12.60
N LEU A 515 22.61 -15.48 12.36
CA LEU A 515 21.43 -14.67 12.73
C LEU A 515 20.18 -15.04 11.92
N LEU A 516 20.34 -15.76 10.79
CA LEU A 516 19.25 -16.27 9.98
C LEU A 516 18.71 -17.63 10.44
N GLU A 517 19.43 -18.36 11.30
CA GLU A 517 19.02 -19.69 11.76
C GLU A 517 17.55 -19.72 12.24
N PRO A 518 17.07 -18.76 13.06
CA PRO A 518 15.68 -18.74 13.48
C PRO A 518 14.67 -18.59 12.33
N PHE A 519 15.00 -17.80 11.32
CA PHE A 519 14.10 -17.57 10.20
C PHE A 519 14.01 -18.80 9.29
N VAL A 520 15.13 -19.49 9.09
CA VAL A 520 15.20 -20.74 8.33
C VAL A 520 14.53 -21.89 9.09
N GLU A 521 14.71 -21.99 10.41
CA GLU A 521 13.96 -22.95 11.23
C GLU A 521 12.44 -22.69 11.12
N GLN A 522 12.02 -21.43 11.27
CA GLN A 522 10.61 -21.06 11.21
C GLN A 522 9.96 -21.28 9.86
N ALA A 523 10.73 -21.21 8.76
CA ALA A 523 10.23 -21.42 7.40
C ALA A 523 9.56 -22.81 7.23
N GLU A 524 9.95 -23.81 8.03
CA GLU A 524 9.37 -25.16 7.99
C GLU A 524 7.94 -25.24 8.56
N TYR A 525 7.54 -24.29 9.39
CA TYR A 525 6.21 -24.22 10.01
C TYR A 525 5.59 -22.83 9.90
N ALA A 526 6.08 -22.05 8.95
CA ALA A 526 5.58 -20.73 8.69
C ALA A 526 4.23 -20.78 7.98
N GLY A 527 3.45 -19.72 8.11
CA GLY A 527 2.25 -19.53 7.32
C GLY A 527 1.86 -18.07 7.22
N MET A 528 0.82 -17.84 6.43
CA MET A 528 0.15 -16.56 6.31
C MET A 528 -1.28 -16.80 5.85
N TRP A 529 -2.13 -15.81 6.06
CA TRP A 529 -3.51 -15.81 5.63
C TRP A 529 -3.77 -14.62 4.72
N PHE A 530 -4.87 -14.70 3.97
CA PHE A 530 -5.32 -13.60 3.12
C PHE A 530 -5.74 -12.39 3.97
N LYS A 531 -5.27 -11.21 3.55
CA LYS A 531 -5.63 -9.92 4.16
C LYS A 531 -6.08 -8.97 3.05
N PRO A 532 -7.39 -8.90 2.74
CA PRO A 532 -7.88 -7.94 1.77
C PRO A 532 -7.55 -6.53 2.25
N TRP A 533 -6.99 -5.69 1.37
CA TRP A 533 -6.61 -4.32 1.69
C TRP A 533 -5.84 -4.22 3.01
N GLU A 534 -4.61 -4.75 3.01
CA GLU A 534 -3.81 -4.96 4.23
C GLU A 534 -3.74 -3.74 5.16
N ILE A 535 -3.71 -2.53 4.60
CA ILE A 535 -3.76 -1.27 5.37
C ILE A 535 -5.07 -1.16 6.15
N ASP A 536 -6.21 -1.23 5.47
CA ASP A 536 -7.53 -1.17 6.12
C ASP A 536 -7.74 -2.33 7.11
N TRP A 537 -7.28 -3.53 6.74
CA TRP A 537 -7.35 -4.71 7.61
C TRP A 537 -6.58 -4.49 8.91
N LYS A 538 -5.37 -3.92 8.80
CA LYS A 538 -4.54 -3.52 9.94
C LYS A 538 -5.23 -2.43 10.76
N GLU A 539 -5.79 -1.40 10.14
CA GLU A 539 -6.47 -0.31 10.86
C GLU A 539 -7.65 -0.80 11.69
N VAL A 540 -8.43 -1.75 11.18
CA VAL A 540 -9.52 -2.38 11.95
C VAL A 540 -8.96 -3.06 13.20
N GLN A 541 -7.87 -3.82 13.10
CA GLN A 541 -7.28 -4.48 14.26
C GLN A 541 -6.64 -3.52 15.24
N VAL A 542 -5.96 -2.49 14.73
CA VAL A 542 -5.38 -1.42 15.55
C VAL A 542 -6.47 -0.74 16.36
N ALA A 543 -7.60 -0.41 15.74
CA ALA A 543 -8.76 0.16 16.42
C ALA A 543 -9.33 -0.81 17.49
N THR A 544 -9.44 -2.11 17.18
CA THR A 544 -9.89 -3.13 18.12
C THR A 544 -8.98 -3.22 19.35
N ILE A 545 -7.67 -3.34 19.16
CA ILE A 545 -6.70 -3.41 20.26
C ILE A 545 -6.77 -2.13 21.11
N ASN A 546 -6.81 -0.95 20.48
CA ASN A 546 -6.92 0.32 21.19
C ASN A 546 -8.17 0.41 22.05
N LYS A 547 -9.33 -0.04 21.56
CA LYS A 547 -10.56 -0.02 22.35
C LYS A 547 -10.45 -0.88 23.61
N VAL A 548 -9.82 -2.05 23.51
CA VAL A 548 -9.63 -2.96 24.65
C VAL A 548 -8.61 -2.41 25.65
N ILE A 549 -7.49 -1.86 25.17
CA ILE A 549 -6.45 -1.26 26.04
C ILE A 549 -7.03 -0.08 26.83
N ASN A 550 -7.86 0.75 26.19
CA ASN A 550 -8.44 1.94 26.80
C ASN A 550 -9.78 1.67 27.52
N ASP A 551 -10.14 0.41 27.76
CA ASP A 551 -11.38 0.00 28.44
C ASP A 551 -12.67 0.57 27.82
N VAL A 552 -12.65 0.85 26.50
CA VAL A 552 -13.80 1.38 25.75
C VAL A 552 -14.81 0.28 25.45
N GLU A 553 -14.33 -0.91 25.08
CA GLU A 553 -15.14 -2.10 24.78
C GLU A 553 -14.47 -3.33 25.39
N SER A 554 -15.25 -4.35 25.75
CA SER A 554 -14.70 -5.67 26.08
C SER A 554 -14.04 -6.31 24.84
N PRO A 555 -13.11 -7.26 25.04
CA PRO A 555 -12.50 -8.01 23.92
C PRO A 555 -13.51 -8.59 22.94
N GLN A 556 -14.58 -9.22 23.46
CA GLN A 556 -15.64 -9.81 22.62
C GLN A 556 -16.40 -8.74 21.80
N GLU A 557 -16.78 -7.61 22.40
CA GLU A 557 -17.51 -6.54 21.71
C GLU A 557 -16.66 -5.92 20.59
N ALA A 558 -15.39 -5.64 20.89
CA ALA A 558 -14.45 -5.06 19.93
C ALA A 558 -14.18 -5.99 18.75
N LEU A 559 -14.02 -7.28 19.00
CA LEU A 559 -13.81 -8.29 17.95
C LEU A 559 -15.08 -8.58 17.16
N THR A 560 -16.26 -8.54 17.77
CA THR A 560 -17.54 -8.67 17.05
C THR A 560 -17.69 -7.54 16.02
N THR A 561 -17.31 -6.32 16.39
CA THR A 561 -17.30 -5.18 15.47
C THR A 561 -16.28 -5.38 14.34
N ALA A 562 -15.06 -5.82 14.68
CA ALA A 562 -14.01 -6.10 13.70
C ALA A 562 -14.42 -7.18 12.70
N ALA A 563 -14.95 -8.30 13.19
CA ALA A 563 -15.40 -9.43 12.38
C ALA A 563 -16.45 -8.99 11.36
N ARG A 564 -17.39 -8.11 11.74
CA ARG A 564 -18.39 -7.55 10.81
C ARG A 564 -17.76 -6.68 9.72
N VAL A 565 -16.79 -5.83 10.07
CA VAL A 565 -16.10 -4.97 9.09
C VAL A 565 -15.26 -5.82 8.14
N GLN A 566 -14.41 -6.69 8.68
CA GLN A 566 -13.53 -7.58 7.93
C GLN A 566 -14.31 -8.58 7.06
N THR A 567 -15.45 -9.11 7.54
CA THR A 567 -16.32 -9.97 6.71
C THR A 567 -16.86 -9.23 5.49
N ARG A 568 -17.21 -7.94 5.62
CA ARG A 568 -17.62 -7.13 4.45
C ARG A 568 -16.45 -6.90 3.50
N MET A 569 -15.25 -6.65 4.03
CA MET A 569 -14.05 -6.54 3.19
C MET A 569 -13.83 -7.82 2.39
N LEU A 570 -13.94 -8.99 3.03
CA LEU A 570 -13.81 -10.31 2.39
C LEU A 570 -14.91 -10.58 1.37
N GLN A 571 -16.17 -10.24 1.65
CA GLN A 571 -17.29 -10.44 0.72
C GLN A 571 -17.16 -9.63 -0.58
N ASN A 572 -16.47 -8.49 -0.55
CA ASN A 572 -16.15 -7.73 -1.75
C ASN A 572 -15.14 -8.47 -2.66
N TYR A 573 -14.47 -9.51 -2.15
CA TYR A 573 -13.61 -10.43 -2.92
C TYR A 573 -14.38 -11.72 -3.24
N ASN A 574 -15.18 -11.69 -4.30
CA ASN A 574 -15.79 -12.90 -4.85
C ASN A 574 -15.10 -13.27 -6.16
N LYS A 575 -13.98 -14.02 -6.07
CA LYS A 575 -13.26 -14.54 -7.23
C LYS A 575 -13.54 -16.05 -7.40
N PRO A 576 -13.57 -16.59 -8.63
CA PRO A 576 -13.87 -17.99 -8.90
C PRO A 576 -12.68 -18.93 -8.65
N TYR A 577 -11.73 -18.57 -7.78
CA TYR A 577 -10.53 -19.36 -7.50
C TYR A 577 -10.60 -19.98 -6.10
N ASN A 578 -10.14 -21.21 -5.97
CA ASN A 578 -9.94 -21.85 -4.68
C ASN A 578 -8.50 -21.58 -4.20
N PHE A 579 -8.31 -20.51 -3.44
CA PHE A 579 -6.97 -20.13 -2.95
C PHE A 579 -6.48 -21.08 -1.85
N ALA A 580 -5.19 -21.40 -1.88
CA ALA A 580 -4.55 -22.23 -0.86
C ALA A 580 -4.08 -21.45 0.38
N ILE A 581 -3.99 -20.12 0.28
CA ILE A 581 -3.69 -19.24 1.41
C ILE A 581 -4.88 -19.30 2.39
N ARG A 582 -4.64 -19.73 3.62
CA ARG A 582 -5.68 -20.00 4.63
C ARG A 582 -5.30 -19.42 5.97
#